data_AF-A0A6P3Y4Z6-F1
#
_entry.id   AF-A0A6P3Y4Z6-F1
#
_cell.length_a   1.000
_cell.length_b   1.000
_cell.length_c   1.000
_cell.angle_alpha   90.00
_cell.angle_beta   90.00
_cell.angle_gamma   90.00
#
_symmetry.space_group_name_H-M   'P 1'
#
loop_
_entity.id
_entity.type
_entity.pdbx_description
1 polymer ?
#
loop_
_entity_poly.entity_id
_entity_poly.type
_entity_poly.pdbx_seq_one_letter_code
_entity_poly.pdbx_strand_id
1 'polypeptide(L)'
;MVVEVVEGRRRKKREALELLCRCIRSLTDVKLDPQDLISAKDDIVDEQVKCKLQDTLSILSDYAVRLKGYSVNAMNDNYLGYKLKFAVLQYPALDFYFPRVDGGTRILLIALSWLLATEDVLTLVHRMKLIKNKTQTDNLGEVLETKSREPLAISAEFDKISQLNGKVNTNLKEISELKREWSRLASKISESVRDSVDETRSVSG
;
A
#
# COMPACT_ATOMS: atom_id res chain seq x y z
N MET A 1 -29.50 -22.54 -9.81
CA MET A 1 -29.27 -21.07 -9.83
C MET A 1 -28.98 -20.43 -8.47
N VAL A 2 -29.91 -20.22 -7.54
CA VAL A 2 -29.59 -19.49 -6.27
C VAL A 2 -28.59 -20.27 -5.40
N VAL A 3 -28.74 -21.59 -5.30
CA VAL A 3 -27.81 -22.46 -4.54
C VAL A 3 -26.41 -22.46 -5.16
N GLU A 4 -26.29 -22.62 -6.48
CA GLU A 4 -24.99 -22.59 -7.19
C GLU A 4 -24.26 -21.25 -7.10
N VAL A 5 -24.99 -20.13 -7.09
CA VAL A 5 -24.40 -18.79 -6.92
C VAL A 5 -23.88 -18.60 -5.49
N VAL A 6 -24.59 -19.14 -4.49
CA VAL A 6 -24.16 -19.12 -3.09
C VAL A 6 -22.95 -20.04 -2.88
N GLU A 7 -22.96 -21.24 -3.47
CA GLU A 7 -21.85 -22.21 -3.47
C GLU A 7 -20.59 -21.60 -4.10
N GLY A 8 -20.73 -20.95 -5.26
CA GLY A 8 -19.64 -20.29 -5.98
C GLY A 8 -19.04 -19.13 -5.20
N ARG A 9 -19.86 -18.33 -4.50
CA ARG A 9 -19.35 -17.27 -3.61
C ARG A 9 -18.63 -17.83 -2.38
N ARG A 10 -19.12 -18.92 -1.80
CA ARG A 10 -18.47 -19.59 -0.65
C ARG A 10 -17.11 -20.17 -1.04
N ARG A 11 -17.00 -20.76 -2.23
CA ARG A 11 -15.74 -21.30 -2.76
C ARG A 11 -14.67 -20.21 -2.94
N LYS A 12 -15.01 -19.11 -3.62
CA LYS A 12 -14.09 -17.96 -3.82
C LYS A 12 -13.59 -17.35 -2.52
N LYS A 13 -14.47 -17.24 -1.51
CA LYS A 13 -14.09 -16.73 -0.18
C LYS A 13 -13.08 -17.64 0.52
N ARG A 14 -13.26 -18.96 0.41
CA ARG A 14 -12.35 -19.95 0.99
C ARG A 14 -10.98 -19.90 0.32
N GLU A 15 -10.96 -19.86 -1.02
CA GLU A 15 -9.72 -19.73 -1.80
C GLU A 15 -8.94 -18.45 -1.42
N ALA A 16 -9.64 -17.31 -1.25
CA ALA A 16 -9.02 -16.06 -0.81
C ALA A 16 -8.42 -16.15 0.60
N LEU A 17 -9.11 -16.81 1.54
CA LEU A 17 -8.61 -17.04 2.90
C LEU A 17 -7.38 -17.96 2.90
N GLU A 18 -7.40 -19.02 2.10
CA GLU A 18 -6.26 -19.94 1.96
C GLU A 18 -5.03 -19.22 1.40
N LEU A 19 -5.21 -18.38 0.38
CA LEU A 19 -4.14 -17.55 -0.16
C LEU A 19 -3.61 -16.57 0.88
N LEU A 20 -4.50 -15.90 1.63
CA LEU A 20 -4.09 -14.97 2.69
C LEU A 20 -3.29 -15.67 3.79
N CYS A 21 -3.78 -16.79 4.30
CA CYS A 21 -3.09 -17.62 5.29
C CYS A 21 -1.72 -18.09 4.79
N ARG A 22 -1.64 -18.52 3.52
CA ARG A 22 -0.37 -18.91 2.89
C ARG A 22 0.60 -17.74 2.82
N CYS A 23 0.13 -16.56 2.42
CA CYS A 23 0.94 -15.34 2.40
C CYS A 23 1.44 -15.01 3.81
N ILE A 24 0.56 -14.90 4.80
CA ILE A 24 0.93 -14.59 6.18
C ILE A 24 1.95 -15.59 6.71
N ARG A 25 1.70 -16.90 6.57
CA ARG A 25 2.63 -17.96 6.99
C ARG A 25 3.98 -17.82 6.30
N SER A 26 3.99 -17.52 5.00
CA SER A 26 5.24 -17.31 4.27
C SER A 26 6.04 -16.11 4.79
N LEU A 27 5.41 -15.17 5.48
CA LEU A 27 6.02 -13.93 5.98
C LEU A 27 6.42 -14.06 7.46
N THR A 28 5.56 -14.63 8.30
CA THR A 28 5.73 -14.70 9.75
C THR A 28 6.23 -16.05 10.27
N ASP A 29 6.20 -17.11 9.45
CA ASP A 29 6.41 -18.51 9.84
C ASP A 29 5.38 -19.05 10.86
N VAL A 30 4.35 -18.27 11.19
CA VAL A 30 3.26 -18.70 12.06
C VAL A 30 2.27 -19.54 11.24
N LYS A 31 1.93 -20.73 11.75
CA LYS A 31 0.91 -21.62 11.14
C LYS A 31 -0.50 -21.12 11.45
N LEU A 32 -0.93 -20.11 10.70
CA LEU A 32 -2.28 -19.55 10.74
C LEU A 32 -3.12 -20.15 9.61
N ASP A 33 -4.16 -20.89 9.96
CA ASP A 33 -5.04 -21.58 9.02
C ASP A 33 -6.38 -20.85 8.84
N PRO A 34 -7.11 -21.08 7.73
CA PRO A 34 -8.40 -20.43 7.51
C PRO A 34 -9.42 -20.68 8.62
N GLN A 35 -9.36 -21.85 9.27
CA GLN A 35 -10.24 -22.17 10.41
C GLN A 35 -9.91 -21.36 11.65
N ASP A 36 -8.64 -21.00 11.87
CA ASP A 36 -8.25 -20.12 12.98
C ASP A 36 -8.92 -18.73 12.79
N LEU A 37 -8.94 -18.21 11.55
CA LEU A 37 -9.57 -16.93 11.23
C LEU A 37 -11.09 -16.98 11.37
N ILE A 38 -11.72 -18.09 10.98
CA ILE A 38 -13.17 -18.29 11.13
C ILE A 38 -13.53 -18.40 12.62
N SER A 39 -12.78 -19.19 13.38
CA SER A 39 -12.93 -19.34 14.83
C SER A 39 -12.78 -18.00 15.56
N ALA A 40 -11.75 -17.23 15.21
CA ALA A 40 -11.53 -15.89 15.74
C ALA A 40 -12.64 -14.90 15.37
N LYS A 41 -13.20 -14.99 14.16
CA LYS A 41 -14.34 -14.16 13.76
C LYS A 41 -15.57 -14.41 14.64
N ASP A 42 -15.79 -15.66 15.03
CA ASP A 42 -16.90 -16.08 15.86
C ASP A 42 -16.59 -15.94 17.37
N ASP A 43 -15.44 -15.34 17.70
CA ASP A 43 -14.91 -15.05 19.04
C ASP A 43 -14.87 -16.28 19.97
N ILE A 44 -14.61 -17.43 19.39
CA ILE A 44 -14.45 -18.68 20.13
C ILE A 44 -13.18 -18.57 20.99
N VAL A 45 -13.31 -18.93 22.27
CA VAL A 45 -12.22 -18.90 23.25
C VAL A 45 -11.28 -20.07 22.97
N ASP A 46 -10.34 -19.83 22.07
CA ASP A 46 -9.25 -20.74 21.73
C ASP A 46 -7.92 -20.02 21.94
N GLU A 47 -7.22 -20.40 23.00
CA GLU A 47 -5.93 -19.80 23.36
C GLU A 47 -4.85 -20.09 22.31
N GLN A 48 -4.92 -21.21 21.58
CA GLN A 48 -3.97 -21.48 20.51
C GLN A 48 -4.18 -20.52 19.33
N VAL A 49 -5.42 -20.27 18.95
CA VAL A 49 -5.77 -19.28 17.91
C VAL A 49 -5.34 -17.88 18.34
N LYS A 50 -5.57 -17.53 19.60
CA LYS A 50 -5.16 -16.24 20.18
C LYS A 50 -3.64 -16.05 20.12
N CYS A 51 -2.85 -17.04 20.53
CA CYS A 51 -1.39 -17.00 20.44
C CYS A 51 -0.92 -16.82 19.00
N LYS A 52 -1.43 -17.62 18.06
CA LYS A 52 -1.10 -17.49 16.62
C LYS A 52 -1.38 -16.06 16.09
N LEU A 53 -2.51 -15.48 16.47
CA LEU A 53 -2.86 -14.11 16.07
C LEU A 53 -1.94 -13.08 16.71
N GLN A 54 -1.65 -13.19 18.02
CA GLN A 54 -0.73 -12.29 18.71
C GLN A 54 0.68 -12.33 18.12
N ASP A 55 1.21 -13.53 17.83
CA ASP A 55 2.53 -13.69 17.20
C ASP A 55 2.55 -13.06 15.81
N THR A 56 1.50 -13.31 15.02
CA THR A 56 1.34 -12.71 13.70
C THR A 56 1.32 -11.17 13.77
N LEU A 57 0.54 -10.61 14.69
CA LEU A 57 0.46 -9.16 14.91
C LEU A 57 1.79 -8.57 15.38
N SER A 58 2.51 -9.27 16.27
CA SER A 58 3.81 -8.84 16.77
C SER A 58 4.83 -8.72 15.64
N ILE A 59 4.91 -9.73 14.78
CA ILE A 59 5.84 -9.75 13.64
C ILE A 59 5.45 -8.70 12.60
N LEU A 60 4.19 -8.67 12.18
CA LEU A 60 3.75 -7.75 11.12
C LEU A 60 3.81 -6.28 11.57
N SER A 61 3.45 -5.98 12.82
CA SER A 61 3.57 -4.61 13.35
C SER A 61 5.02 -4.17 13.49
N ASP A 62 5.96 -5.09 13.76
CA ASP A 62 7.39 -4.79 13.75
C ASP A 62 7.83 -4.26 12.38
N TYR A 63 7.44 -4.97 11.32
CA TYR A 63 7.72 -4.54 9.96
C TYR A 63 7.06 -3.20 9.62
N ALA A 64 5.81 -3.00 10.01
CA ALA A 64 5.10 -1.75 9.75
C ALA A 64 5.71 -0.54 10.49
N VAL A 65 6.14 -0.71 11.74
CA VAL A 65 6.79 0.35 12.51
C VAL A 65 8.17 0.69 11.94
N ARG A 66 8.96 -0.35 11.55
CA ARG A 66 10.23 -0.15 10.84
C ARG A 66 10.05 0.58 9.51
N LEU A 67 8.96 0.30 8.78
CA LEU A 67 8.64 0.99 7.52
C LEU A 67 8.47 2.50 7.71
N LYS A 68 7.88 2.92 8.83
CA LYS A 68 7.73 4.34 9.17
C LYS A 68 9.00 4.98 9.74
N GLY A 69 10.12 4.25 9.80
CA GLY A 69 11.41 4.77 10.25
C GLY A 69 11.55 4.87 11.77
N TYR A 70 10.66 4.23 12.54
CA TYR A 70 10.78 4.22 13.99
C TYR A 70 11.80 3.17 14.44
N SER A 71 12.76 3.59 15.26
CA SER A 71 13.76 2.70 15.87
C SER A 71 13.12 1.79 16.92
N VAL A 72 13.24 0.48 16.71
CA VAL A 72 12.59 -0.59 17.49
C VAL A 72 13.31 -0.88 18.82
N ASN A 73 14.49 -0.30 19.05
CA ASN A 73 15.37 -0.67 20.17
C ASN A 73 14.76 -0.45 21.57
N ALA A 74 13.63 0.24 21.71
CA ALA A 74 12.93 0.45 22.98
C ALA A 74 11.71 -0.46 23.21
N MET A 75 11.30 -1.30 22.24
CA MET A 75 9.97 -1.96 22.26
C MET A 75 9.97 -3.50 22.25
N ASN A 76 11.12 -4.13 22.41
CA ASN A 76 11.25 -5.59 22.26
C ASN A 76 11.04 -6.41 23.54
N ASP A 77 11.08 -5.81 24.73
CA ASP A 77 11.19 -6.57 25.98
C ASP A 77 9.87 -7.00 26.63
N ASN A 78 8.72 -6.89 25.96
CA ASN A 78 7.45 -7.20 26.63
C ASN A 78 6.39 -7.90 25.76
N TYR A 79 5.57 -8.75 26.40
CA TYR A 79 4.37 -9.40 25.85
C TYR A 79 3.35 -8.39 25.26
N LEU A 80 3.47 -7.11 25.66
CA LEU A 80 2.69 -5.97 25.17
C LEU A 80 3.36 -5.19 24.03
N GLY A 81 4.53 -5.63 23.55
CA GLY A 81 5.32 -4.91 22.55
C GLY A 81 4.56 -4.65 21.25
N TYR A 82 3.73 -5.61 20.80
CA TYR A 82 2.89 -5.41 19.63
C TYR A 82 1.81 -4.34 19.85
N LYS A 83 1.23 -4.22 21.05
CA LYS A 83 0.24 -3.17 21.33
C LYS A 83 0.86 -1.79 21.23
N LEU A 84 2.06 -1.64 21.78
CA LEU A 84 2.78 -0.37 21.71
C LEU A 84 3.14 -0.01 20.26
N LYS A 85 3.54 -0.98 19.44
CA LYS A 85 3.72 -0.81 17.99
C LYS A 85 2.42 -0.36 17.31
N PHE A 86 1.29 -0.96 17.65
CA PHE A 86 -0.03 -0.54 17.16
C PHE A 86 -0.40 0.89 17.61
N ALA A 87 -0.01 1.32 18.81
CA ALA A 87 -0.19 2.71 19.24
C ALA A 87 0.67 3.69 18.42
N VAL A 88 1.92 3.34 18.12
CA VAL A 88 2.78 4.11 17.19
C VAL A 88 2.16 4.21 15.80
N LEU A 89 1.53 3.12 15.33
CA LEU A 89 0.79 3.09 14.07
C LEU A 89 -0.56 3.83 14.13
N GLN A 90 -0.96 4.34 15.30
CA GLN A 90 -2.23 5.06 15.54
C GLN A 90 -3.47 4.19 15.32
N TYR A 91 -3.44 2.93 15.76
CA TYR A 91 -4.61 2.07 15.70
C TYR A 91 -5.75 2.57 16.63
N PRO A 92 -6.96 2.80 16.11
CA PRO A 92 -7.97 3.58 16.85
C PRO A 92 -8.81 2.79 17.86
N ALA A 93 -8.71 1.45 17.92
CA ALA A 93 -9.63 0.65 18.76
C ALA A 93 -9.13 0.48 20.20
N LEU A 94 -9.77 1.14 21.17
CA LEU A 94 -9.41 1.09 22.59
C LEU A 94 -9.50 -0.33 23.20
N ASP A 95 -10.50 -1.12 22.81
CA ASP A 95 -10.71 -2.49 23.32
C ASP A 95 -9.53 -3.43 23.03
N PHE A 96 -8.69 -3.10 22.05
CA PHE A 96 -7.47 -3.84 21.76
C PHE A 96 -6.38 -3.59 22.81
N TYR A 97 -6.31 -2.38 23.34
CA TYR A 97 -5.37 -2.02 24.41
C TYR A 97 -5.81 -2.59 25.75
N PHE A 98 -7.12 -2.59 26.00
CA PHE A 98 -7.74 -3.07 27.22
C PHE A 98 -8.68 -4.27 26.93
N PRO A 99 -8.12 -5.47 26.65
CA PRO A 99 -8.93 -6.63 26.32
C PRO A 99 -9.76 -7.07 27.52
N ARG A 100 -10.98 -7.53 27.25
CA ARG A 100 -11.86 -8.14 28.24
C ARG A 100 -11.35 -9.53 28.62
N VAL A 101 -11.83 -10.04 29.76
CA VAL A 101 -11.39 -11.32 30.36
C VAL A 101 -11.91 -12.51 29.55
N ASP A 102 -13.02 -12.32 28.83
CA ASP A 102 -13.75 -13.26 28.02
C ASP A 102 -13.71 -12.86 26.54
N GLY A 103 -13.08 -13.71 25.72
CA GLY A 103 -12.93 -13.46 24.28
C GLY A 103 -11.84 -12.46 23.94
N GLY A 104 -11.75 -12.08 22.66
CA GLY A 104 -10.74 -11.15 22.16
C GLY A 104 -9.97 -11.67 20.95
N THR A 105 -10.19 -12.91 20.54
CA THR A 105 -9.68 -13.41 19.25
C THR A 105 -10.27 -12.61 18.10
N ARG A 106 -11.54 -12.17 18.22
CA ARG A 106 -12.15 -11.26 17.26
C ARG A 106 -11.47 -9.90 17.19
N ILE A 107 -11.09 -9.34 18.34
CA ILE A 107 -10.41 -8.03 18.40
C ILE A 107 -9.03 -8.13 17.74
N LEU A 108 -8.30 -9.23 17.98
CA LEU A 108 -7.02 -9.49 17.32
C LEU A 108 -7.18 -9.67 15.80
N LEU A 109 -8.25 -10.34 15.35
CA LEU A 109 -8.55 -10.48 13.92
C LEU A 109 -8.89 -9.14 13.26
N ILE A 110 -9.62 -8.25 13.95
CA ILE A 110 -9.90 -6.89 13.46
C ILE A 110 -8.60 -6.10 13.35
N ALA A 111 -7.72 -6.17 14.36
CA ALA A 111 -6.41 -5.50 14.32
C ALA A 111 -5.54 -6.02 13.16
N LEU A 112 -5.56 -7.33 12.89
CA LEU A 112 -4.85 -7.92 11.75
C LEU A 112 -5.41 -7.40 10.43
N SER A 113 -6.74 -7.36 10.31
CA SER A 113 -7.42 -6.86 9.10
C SER A 113 -7.10 -5.40 8.85
N TRP A 114 -7.09 -4.59 9.90
CA TRP A 114 -6.69 -3.18 9.82
C TRP A 114 -5.25 -3.04 9.35
N LEU A 115 -4.32 -3.75 9.99
CA LEU A 115 -2.89 -3.68 9.66
C LEU A 115 -2.62 -4.04 8.20
N LEU A 116 -3.29 -5.07 7.68
CA LEU A 116 -3.17 -5.49 6.29
C LEU A 116 -3.81 -4.51 5.29
N ALA A 117 -4.79 -3.73 5.73
CA ALA A 117 -5.50 -2.78 4.88
C ALA A 117 -4.83 -1.40 4.86
N THR A 118 -4.22 -0.98 5.97
CA THR A 118 -3.65 0.37 6.12
C THR A 118 -2.16 0.43 5.85
N GLU A 119 -1.43 -0.61 6.21
CA GLU A 119 0.01 -0.67 6.04
C GLU A 119 0.27 -1.70 4.92
N ASP A 120 1.04 -1.34 3.90
CA ASP A 120 1.39 -2.22 2.76
C ASP A 120 2.40 -3.32 3.18
N VAL A 121 2.12 -3.98 4.30
CA VAL A 121 3.01 -4.89 5.01
C VAL A 121 3.29 -6.12 4.16
N LEU A 122 2.30 -6.59 3.38
CA LEU A 122 2.47 -7.77 2.53
C LEU A 122 3.48 -7.50 1.40
N THR A 123 3.36 -6.37 0.70
CA THR A 123 4.29 -6.00 -0.37
C THR A 123 5.69 -5.75 0.19
N LEU A 124 5.78 -5.13 1.36
CA LEU A 124 7.06 -4.80 1.98
C LEU A 124 7.79 -6.03 2.53
N VAL A 125 7.11 -6.92 3.26
CA VAL A 125 7.76 -8.11 3.81
C VAL A 125 8.17 -9.04 2.67
N HIS A 126 7.43 -9.08 1.56
CA HIS A 126 7.87 -9.76 0.35
C HIS A 126 9.17 -9.17 -0.21
N ARG A 127 9.28 -7.83 -0.30
CA ARG A 127 10.52 -7.15 -0.69
C ARG A 127 11.67 -7.44 0.28
N MET A 128 11.43 -7.40 1.60
CA MET A 128 12.46 -7.68 2.61
C MET A 128 12.95 -9.13 2.56
N LYS A 129 12.07 -10.10 2.33
CA LYS A 129 12.47 -11.51 2.16
C LYS A 129 13.25 -11.73 0.86
N LEU A 130 12.89 -11.05 -0.22
CA LEU A 130 13.66 -11.08 -1.46
C LEU A 130 15.09 -10.52 -1.26
N ILE A 131 15.24 -9.47 -0.46
CA ILE A 131 16.55 -8.90 -0.10
C ILE A 131 17.33 -9.87 0.79
N LYS A 132 16.71 -10.41 1.85
CA LYS A 132 17.35 -11.34 2.80
C LYS A 132 17.83 -12.64 2.13
N ASN A 133 17.08 -13.15 1.15
CA ASN A 133 17.49 -14.32 0.38
C ASN A 133 18.63 -14.03 -0.60
N LYS A 134 18.90 -12.75 -0.90
CA LYS A 134 19.98 -12.29 -1.77
C LYS A 134 21.25 -11.93 -0.99
N THR A 135 21.12 -11.55 0.28
CA THR A 135 22.23 -11.16 1.16
C THR A 135 22.38 -12.11 2.34
N GLN A 136 23.14 -13.20 2.14
CA GLN A 136 23.76 -13.96 3.24
C GLN A 136 25.04 -13.27 3.75
N THR A 137 25.34 -12.08 3.24
CA THR A 137 26.46 -11.23 3.65
C THR A 137 25.94 -9.81 3.80
N ASP A 138 26.12 -9.29 5.01
CA ASP A 138 26.09 -7.88 5.42
C ASP A 138 24.80 -7.34 6.06
N ASN A 139 25.06 -6.55 7.10
CA ASN A 139 24.22 -6.34 8.26
C ASN A 139 22.93 -5.54 7.96
N LEU A 140 21.80 -6.12 8.39
CA LEU A 140 20.43 -5.58 8.25
C LEU A 140 20.23 -4.17 8.85
N GLY A 141 21.13 -3.74 9.75
CA GLY A 141 21.11 -2.40 10.34
C GLY A 141 21.59 -1.29 9.41
N GLU A 142 22.49 -1.60 8.47
CA GLU A 142 23.14 -0.60 7.63
C GLU A 142 22.30 -0.25 6.38
N VAL A 143 21.47 -1.18 5.91
CA VAL A 143 20.56 -0.99 4.77
C VAL A 143 19.36 -0.08 5.11
N LEU A 144 19.01 0.04 6.40
CA LEU A 144 17.92 0.91 6.86
C LEU A 144 18.40 2.34 7.19
N GLU A 145 19.67 2.53 7.57
CA GLU A 145 20.25 3.86 7.81
C GLU A 145 20.85 4.51 6.55
N THR A 146 21.20 3.71 5.53
CA THR A 146 21.65 4.24 4.23
C THR A 146 20.46 4.63 3.36
N LYS A 147 19.90 5.81 3.62
CA LYS A 147 19.25 6.61 2.58
C LYS A 147 20.30 7.02 1.54
N SER A 148 20.72 6.12 0.67
CA SER A 148 21.22 6.47 -0.67
C SER A 148 21.10 5.26 -1.58
N ARG A 149 19.97 5.26 -2.27
CA ARG A 149 19.60 4.46 -3.41
C ARG A 149 20.80 4.26 -4.36
N GLU A 150 21.46 3.11 -4.30
CA GLU A 150 22.13 2.55 -5.46
C GLU A 150 21.22 1.47 -6.05
N PRO A 151 20.57 1.75 -7.17
CA PRO A 151 19.50 0.89 -7.64
C PRO A 151 20.03 -0.27 -8.50
N LEU A 152 19.69 -1.48 -8.06
CA LEU A 152 19.58 -2.68 -8.89
C LEU A 152 18.80 -2.37 -10.17
N ALA A 153 19.06 -3.10 -11.27
CA ALA A 153 18.55 -2.99 -12.65
C ALA A 153 17.06 -2.61 -12.88
N ILE A 154 16.22 -2.59 -11.84
CA ILE A 154 14.94 -1.87 -11.79
C ILE A 154 15.14 -0.33 -11.86
N SER A 155 16.34 0.21 -11.54
CA SER A 155 16.69 1.61 -11.82
C SER A 155 16.65 1.94 -13.27
N ALA A 156 17.24 1.12 -14.12
CA ALA A 156 17.29 1.43 -15.53
C ALA A 156 15.86 1.56 -16.08
N GLU A 157 14.93 0.73 -15.59
CA GLU A 157 13.50 0.85 -15.87
C GLU A 157 12.85 2.09 -15.21
N PHE A 158 13.20 2.42 -13.96
CA PHE A 158 12.68 3.61 -13.26
C PHE A 158 13.20 4.94 -13.83
N ASP A 159 14.46 4.99 -14.23
CA ASP A 159 15.14 6.11 -14.87
C ASP A 159 14.60 6.28 -16.28
N LYS A 160 14.33 5.18 -17.00
CA LYS A 160 13.62 5.19 -18.28
C LYS A 160 12.18 5.69 -18.13
N ILE A 161 11.45 5.28 -17.09
CA ILE A 161 10.11 5.82 -16.78
C ILE A 161 10.19 7.31 -16.45
N SER A 162 11.19 7.73 -15.68
CA SER A 162 11.39 9.14 -15.31
C SER A 162 11.76 10.00 -16.52
N GLN A 163 12.60 9.48 -17.42
CA GLN A 163 12.97 10.12 -18.69
C GLN A 163 11.76 10.22 -19.63
N LEU A 164 10.95 9.16 -19.73
CA LEU A 164 9.70 9.17 -20.49
C LEU A 164 8.71 10.20 -19.93
N ASN A 165 8.58 10.29 -18.61
CA ASN A 165 7.73 11.30 -17.96
C ASN A 165 8.25 12.72 -18.20
N GLY A 166 9.57 12.94 -18.16
CA GLY A 166 10.18 14.22 -18.52
C GLY A 166 9.89 14.61 -19.97
N LYS A 167 9.97 13.65 -20.90
CA LYS A 167 9.64 13.85 -22.31
C LYS A 167 8.16 14.16 -22.52
N VAL A 168 7.26 13.43 -21.85
CA VAL A 168 5.82 13.70 -21.88
C VAL A 168 5.51 15.10 -21.35
N ASN A 169 6.14 15.51 -20.25
CA ASN A 169 5.94 16.84 -19.69
C ASN A 169 6.42 17.95 -20.63
N THR A 170 7.55 17.74 -21.30
CA THR A 170 8.08 18.68 -22.30
C THR A 170 7.14 18.77 -23.51
N ASN A 171 6.67 17.63 -24.02
CA ASN A 171 5.69 17.60 -25.12
C ASN A 171 4.38 18.30 -24.75
N LEU A 172 3.87 18.11 -23.52
CA LEU A 172 2.67 18.80 -23.04
C LEU A 172 2.87 20.31 -22.98
N LYS A 173 4.06 20.76 -22.58
CA LYS A 173 4.41 22.19 -22.58
C LYS A 173 4.43 22.74 -24.01
N GLU A 174 5.07 22.07 -24.95
CA GLU A 174 5.10 22.46 -26.37
C GLU A 174 3.69 22.50 -26.99
N ILE A 175 2.84 21.50 -26.70
CA ILE A 175 1.43 21.50 -27.13
C ILE A 175 0.69 22.71 -26.55
N SER A 176 0.95 23.07 -25.30
CA SER A 176 0.31 24.24 -24.67
C SER A 176 0.74 25.56 -25.31
N GLU A 177 2.00 25.66 -25.73
CA GLU A 177 2.57 26.81 -26.43
C GLU A 177 2.00 26.92 -27.85
N LEU A 178 1.98 25.82 -28.61
CA LEU A 178 1.35 25.75 -29.93
C LEU A 178 -0.14 26.12 -29.88
N LYS A 179 -0.87 25.65 -28.86
CA LYS A 179 -2.27 26.04 -28.65
C LYS A 179 -2.41 27.54 -28.42
N ARG A 180 -1.49 28.15 -27.67
CA ARG A 180 -1.49 29.59 -27.41
C ARG A 180 -1.18 30.38 -28.68
N GLU A 181 -0.20 29.94 -29.47
CA GLU A 181 0.14 30.56 -30.74
C GLU A 181 -1.00 30.45 -31.75
N TRP A 182 -1.64 29.28 -31.84
CA TRP A 182 -2.80 29.06 -32.68
C TRP A 182 -3.95 30.01 -32.30
N SER A 183 -4.26 30.14 -31.00
CA SER A 183 -5.27 31.11 -30.55
C SER A 183 -4.90 32.54 -30.90
N ARG A 184 -3.62 32.91 -30.81
CA ARG A 184 -3.14 34.26 -31.20
C ARG A 184 -3.27 34.50 -32.70
N LEU A 185 -2.92 33.52 -33.52
CA LEU A 185 -3.07 33.58 -34.97
C LEU A 185 -4.55 33.64 -35.37
N ALA A 186 -5.39 32.80 -34.78
CA ALA A 186 -6.84 32.81 -35.00
C ALA A 186 -7.45 34.18 -34.66
N SER A 187 -7.03 34.79 -33.55
CA SER A 187 -7.45 36.15 -33.17
C SER A 187 -7.03 37.18 -34.24
N LYS A 188 -5.78 37.17 -34.67
CA LYS A 188 -5.29 38.10 -35.72
C LYS A 188 -5.99 37.91 -37.06
N ILE A 189 -6.29 36.67 -37.44
CA ILE A 189 -7.07 36.37 -38.65
C ILE A 189 -8.48 36.93 -38.49
N SER A 190 -9.12 36.71 -37.35
CA SER A 190 -10.48 37.23 -37.10
C SER A 190 -10.55 38.76 -37.11
N GLU A 191 -9.49 39.42 -36.66
CA GLU A 191 -9.36 40.88 -36.66
C GLU A 191 -9.09 41.41 -38.07
N SER A 192 -8.13 40.83 -38.81
CA SER A 192 -7.87 41.20 -40.20
C SER A 192 -9.06 40.94 -41.13
N VAL A 193 -9.82 39.86 -40.93
CA VAL A 193 -11.07 39.60 -41.66
C VAL A 193 -12.10 40.69 -41.36
N ARG A 194 -12.22 41.11 -40.10
CA ARG A 194 -13.12 42.20 -39.70
C ARG A 194 -12.71 43.53 -40.36
N ASP A 195 -11.44 43.87 -40.33
CA ASP A 195 -10.91 45.10 -40.94
C ASP A 195 -11.14 45.14 -42.47
N SER A 196 -10.94 44.01 -43.17
CA SER A 196 -11.21 43.91 -44.61
C SER A 196 -12.69 44.04 -44.99
N VAL A 197 -13.60 43.68 -44.09
CA VAL A 197 -15.06 43.84 -44.28
C VAL A 197 -15.49 45.29 -44.05
N ASP A 198 -14.81 46.02 -43.17
CA ASP A 198 -15.09 47.44 -42.92
C ASP A 198 -14.49 48.35 -44.02
N GLU A 199 -13.35 47.96 -44.61
CA GLU A 199 -12.71 48.68 -45.74
C GLU A 199 -13.52 48.55 -47.05
N THR A 200 -14.13 47.39 -47.30
CA THR A 200 -15.01 47.18 -48.47
C THR A 200 -16.36 47.92 -48.35
N ARG A 201 -16.83 48.17 -47.13
CA ARG A 201 -18.01 49.01 -46.86
C ARG A 201 -17.76 50.51 -47.04
N SER A 202 -16.53 50.98 -46.84
CA SER A 202 -16.17 52.40 -46.95
C SER A 202 -15.80 52.83 -48.37
N VAL A 203 -15.50 51.88 -49.28
CA VAL A 203 -15.28 52.17 -50.72
C VAL A 203 -16.59 52.16 -51.54
N SER A 204 -17.70 51.69 -50.95
CA SER A 204 -19.00 51.55 -51.64
C SER A 204 -20.05 52.60 -51.25
N GLY A 205 -19.65 53.66 -50.53
CA GLY A 205 -20.50 54.81 -50.16
C GLY A 205 -20.04 56.08 -50.85
#